data_AF-A0A0F9AUT4-F1
#
_entry.id   AF-A0A0F9AUT4-F1
#
_cell.length_a   1.000
_cell.length_b   1.000
_cell.length_c   1.000
_cell.angle_alpha   90.00
_cell.angle_beta   90.00
_cell.angle_gamma   90.00
#
_symmetry.space_group_name_H-M   'P 1'
#
loop_
_entity.id
_entity.type
_entity.pdbx_description
1 polymer ?
#
loop_
_entity_poly.entity_id
_entity_poly.type
_entity_poly.pdbx_seq_one_letter_code
_entity_poly.pdbx_strand_id
1 'polypeptide(L)' 'MNTTAIIFDLDGVIVDTAKYHYLAWKKLANTLGFEFTKEQNELFKGVSRKRCLE' A
#
# COMPACT_ATOMS: atom_id res chain seq x y z
N MET A 1 -19.33 -8.42 -29.30
CA MET A 1 -19.45 -8.01 -27.89
C MET A 1 -19.10 -6.53 -27.82
N ASN A 2 -20.00 -5.68 -27.33
CA ASN A 2 -19.74 -4.25 -27.20
C ASN A 2 -19.33 -3.99 -25.74
N THR A 3 -18.03 -3.75 -25.49
CA THR A 3 -17.52 -3.44 -24.15
C THR A 3 -17.90 -2.00 -23.80
N THR A 4 -18.73 -1.83 -22.78
CA THR A 4 -19.29 -0.52 -22.40
C THR A 4 -18.39 0.28 -21.45
N ALA A 5 -17.53 -0.37 -20.65
CA ALA A 5 -16.51 0.29 -19.83
C ALA A 5 -15.44 -0.70 -19.34
N ILE A 6 -14.26 -0.17 -18.97
CA ILE A 6 -13.20 -0.89 -18.28
C ILE A 6 -12.77 -0.05 -17.08
N ILE A 7 -12.64 -0.69 -15.91
CA ILE A 7 -12.22 -0.05 -14.66
C ILE A 7 -10.84 -0.57 -14.30
N PHE A 8 -9.93 0.35 -13.98
CA PHE A 8 -8.56 0.03 -13.60
C PHE A 8 -8.32 0.41 -12.14
N ASP A 9 -7.56 -0.43 -11.45
CA ASP A 9 -6.92 -0.05 -10.21
C ASP A 9 -5.75 0.90 -10.50
N LEU A 10 -5.23 1.57 -9.48
CA LEU A 10 -4.08 2.46 -9.60
C LEU A 10 -2.77 1.72 -9.37
N ASP A 11 -2.62 1.10 -8.20
CA ASP A 11 -1.35 0.51 -7.74
C ASP A 11 -1.03 -0.76 -8.53
N GLY A 12 0.15 -0.79 -9.16
CA GLY A 12 0.60 -1.92 -9.98
C GLY A 12 -0.13 -2.09 -11.31
N VAL A 13 -1.19 -1.31 -11.59
CA VAL A 13 -1.93 -1.32 -12.87
C VAL A 13 -1.60 -0.09 -13.71
N ILE A 14 -1.80 1.11 -13.15
CA ILE A 14 -1.46 2.36 -13.83
C ILE A 14 -0.07 2.84 -13.42
N VAL A 15 0.30 2.62 -12.15
CA VAL A 15 1.59 3.06 -11.60
C VAL A 15 1.99 2.20 -10.40
N ASP A 16 3.29 1.91 -10.25
CA ASP A 16 3.81 1.25 -9.05
C ASP A 16 4.00 2.25 -7.89
N THR A 17 3.11 2.13 -6.90
CA THR A 17 3.09 2.98 -5.69
C THR A 17 3.41 2.23 -4.41
N ALA A 18 3.43 0.90 -4.42
CA ALA A 18 3.70 0.05 -3.25
C ALA A 18 5.00 0.44 -2.51
N LYS A 19 6.06 0.82 -3.25
CA LYS A 19 7.33 1.27 -2.66
C LYS A 19 7.19 2.55 -1.82
N TYR A 20 6.31 3.47 -2.22
CA TYR A 20 6.12 4.73 -1.50
C TYR A 20 5.29 4.53 -0.23
N HIS A 21 4.32 3.61 -0.27
CA HIS A 21 3.60 3.17 0.93
C HIS A 21 4.54 2.58 1.98
N TYR A 22 5.47 1.71 1.56
CA TYR A 22 6.49 1.16 2.45
C TYR A 22 7.34 2.24 3.12
N LEU A 23 7.84 3.20 2.33
CA LEU A 23 8.67 4.29 2.87
C LEU A 23 7.90 5.15 3.87
N ALA A 24 6.62 5.43 3.62
CA ALA A 24 5.78 6.20 4.53
C ALA A 24 5.55 5.44 5.85
N TRP A 25 5.20 4.16 5.79
CA TRP A 25 5.01 3.33 6.99
C TRP A 25 6.29 3.14 7.77
N LYS A 26 7.41 2.90 7.08
CA LYS A 26 8.74 2.81 7.70
C LYS A 26 9.11 4.11 8.42
N LYS A 27 8.84 5.26 7.81
CA LYS A 27 9.07 6.56 8.44
C LYS A 27 8.25 6.71 9.73
N LEU A 28 6.98 6.33 9.70
CA LEU A 28 6.11 6.38 10.88
C LEU A 28 6.58 5.42 11.98
N ALA A 29 6.90 4.18 11.63
CA ALA A 29 7.42 3.18 12.57
C ALA A 29 8.72 3.66 13.25
N ASN A 30 9.64 4.21 12.47
CA ASN A 30 10.87 4.81 12.98
C ASN A 30 10.58 5.95 13.98
N THR A 31 9.57 6.79 13.73
CA THR A 31 9.18 7.86 14.68
C THR A 31 8.55 7.33 15.96
N LEU A 32 7.96 6.13 15.92
CA LEU A 32 7.36 5.47 17.07
C LEU A 32 8.32 4.50 17.79
N GLY A 33 9.54 4.36 17.28
CA GLY A 33 10.60 3.56 17.90
C GLY A 33 10.52 2.05 17.62
N PHE A 34 9.82 1.63 16.57
CA PHE A 34 9.80 0.22 16.14
C PHE A 34 10.23 0.05 14.68
N GLU A 35 10.75 -1.13 14.36
CA GLU A 35 11.16 -1.47 13.01
C GLU A 35 9.96 -1.95 12.19
N PHE A 36 9.83 -1.44 10.96
CA PHE A 36 8.85 -1.91 9.98
C PHE A 36 9.54 -2.58 8.79
N THR A 37 9.35 -3.89 8.67
CA THR A 37 10.02 -4.72 7.66
C THR A 37 9.25 -4.76 6.35
N LYS A 38 9.90 -5.23 5.28
CA LYS A 38 9.23 -5.39 3.98
C LYS A 38 8.17 -6.50 4.02
N GLU A 39 8.43 -7.55 4.80
CA GLU A 39 7.49 -8.65 4.99
C GLU A 39 6.18 -8.17 5.64
N GLN A 40 6.27 -7.24 6.61
CA GLN A 40 5.09 -6.61 7.21
C GLN A 40 4.34 -5.70 6.22
N ASN A 41 5.06 -5.02 5.32
CA ASN A 41 4.45 -4.19 4.28
C ASN A 41 3.59 -4.99 3.29
N GLU A 42 3.98 -6.23 2.99
CA GLU A 42 3.18 -7.11 2.12
C GLU A 42 1.79 -7.39 2.71
N LEU A 43 1.66 -7.47 4.04
CA LEU A 43 0.38 -7.65 4.72
C LEU A 43 -0.55 -6.43 4.59
N PHE A 44 0.00 -5.26 4.27
CA PHE A 44 -0.75 -3.99 4.16
C PHE A 44 -1.15 -3.65 2.72
N LYS A 45 -0.71 -4.44 1.72
CA LYS A 45 -1.09 -4.21 0.32
C LYS A 45 -2.61 -4.37 0.15
N GLY A 46 -3.24 -3.36 -0.44
CA GLY A 46 -4.70 -3.34 -0.66
C GLY A 46 -5.55 -3.20 0.62
N VAL A 47 -4.93 -2.95 1.78
CA VAL A 47 -5.63 -2.75 3.06
C VAL A 47 -5.88 -1.26 3.27
N SER A 48 -7.05 -0.93 3.84
CA SER A 48 -7.38 0.46 4.16
C SER A 48 -6.46 0.99 5.25
N ARG A 49 -6.09 2.28 5.15
CA ARG A 49 -5.18 2.93 6.11
C ARG A 49 -5.63 2.75 7.57
N LYS A 50 -6.94 2.83 7.83
CA LYS A 50 -7.48 2.68 9.18
C LYS A 50 -7.23 1.29 9.74
N ARG A 51 -7.44 0.25 8.92
CA ARG A 51 -7.22 -1.14 9.32
C ARG A 51 -5.73 -1.47 9.55
N CYS A 52 -4.80 -0.72 8.96
CA CYS A 52 -3.37 -0.83 9.29
C CYS A 52 -2.99 -0.20 10.65
N LEU A 53 -3.87 0.61 11.25
CA LEU A 53 -3.64 1.32 12.51
C LEU A 53 -4.42 0.74 13.70
N GLU A 54 -5.33 -0.20 13.43
CA GLU A 54 -6.08 -0.98 14.43
C GLU A 54 -5.28 -2.22 14.84
#